data_AF-A0A4P8QSA4-F1
#
_entry.id   AF-A0A4P8QSA4-F1
#
_cell.length_a   1.000
_cell.length_b   1.000
_cell.length_c   1.000
_cell.angle_alpha   90.00
_cell.angle_beta   90.00
_cell.angle_gamma   90.00
#
_symmetry.space_group_name_H-M   'P 1'
#
loop_
_entity.id
_entity.type
_entity.pdbx_description
1 polymer ?
#
loop_
_entity_poly.entity_id
_entity_poly.type
_entity_poly.pdbx_seq_one_letter_code
_entity_poly.pdbx_strand_id
1 'polypeptide(L)' 'MVIVAGAVINKRGAVNLVQLNSKTSLYRGFTILKLPRKKPYNRQRYQITRECNYFGLDFALAEACKTIDKLCGVKND' A
#
# COMPACT_ATOMS: atom_id res chain seq x y z
N MET A 1 -22.86 4.56 1.54
CA MET A 1 -21.92 5.58 2.06
C MET A 1 -21.16 4.94 3.22
N VAL A 2 -20.02 4.31 2.96
CA VAL A 2 -19.21 3.67 4.02
C VAL A 2 -18.12 4.66 4.41
N ILE A 3 -18.30 5.29 5.57
CA ILE A 3 -17.28 6.15 6.17
C ILE A 3 -16.29 5.20 6.85
N VAL A 4 -15.16 4.92 6.19
CA VAL A 4 -14.03 4.28 6.86
C VAL A 4 -13.26 5.40 7.57
N ALA A 5 -13.25 5.33 8.90
CA ALA A 5 -12.61 6.31 9.77
C ALA A 5 -11.15 6.57 9.35
N GLY A 6 -10.83 7.83 9.03
CA GLY A 6 -9.45 8.30 8.87
C GLY A 6 -8.88 8.32 7.45
N ALA A 7 -9.67 8.12 6.39
CA ALA A 7 -9.20 8.33 5.02
C ALA A 7 -9.39 9.81 4.59
N VAL A 8 -8.30 10.55 4.41
CA VAL A 8 -8.32 11.85 3.71
C VAL A 8 -8.62 11.58 2.23
N ILE A 9 -9.89 11.71 1.84
CA ILE A 9 -10.34 11.52 0.46
C ILE A 9 -10.08 12.82 -0.31
N ASN A 10 -8.85 13.01 -0.80
CA ASN A 10 -8.56 14.15 -1.66
C ASN A 10 -9.11 13.87 -3.06
N LYS A 11 -10.30 14.41 -3.36
CA LYS A 11 -10.99 14.32 -4.66
C LYS A 11 -10.28 15.16 -5.73
N ARG A 12 -9.14 14.68 -6.24
CA ARG A 12 -8.58 15.05 -7.55
C ARG A 12 -7.92 13.80 -8.11
N GLY A 13 -8.04 13.54 -9.40
CA GLY A 13 -7.60 12.31 -10.09
C GLY A 13 -6.10 12.00 -10.07
N ALA A 14 -5.44 12.17 -8.92
CA ALA A 14 -4.11 11.71 -8.62
C ALA A 14 -4.19 10.34 -7.96
N VAL A 15 -3.19 9.51 -8.27
CA VAL A 15 -3.03 8.14 -7.78
C VAL A 15 -2.74 8.16 -6.28
N ASN A 16 -3.77 8.35 -5.46
CA ASN A 16 -3.59 8.59 -4.02
C ASN A 16 -3.53 7.28 -3.24
N LEU A 17 -2.45 7.13 -2.47
CA LEU A 17 -2.37 6.16 -1.40
C LEU A 17 -3.41 6.52 -0.33
N VAL A 18 -4.41 5.67 -0.16
CA VAL A 18 -5.47 5.85 0.82
C VAL A 18 -5.10 5.10 2.08
N GLN A 19 -4.76 5.81 3.15
CA GLN A 19 -4.50 5.18 4.44
C GLN A 19 -5.84 4.81 5.11
N LEU A 20 -6.05 3.52 5.39
CA LEU A 20 -7.23 3.04 6.12
C LEU A 20 -6.99 3.04 7.64
N ASN A 21 -5.78 2.71 8.05
CA ASN A 21 -5.35 2.75 9.45
C ASN A 21 -3.83 2.96 9.55
N SER A 22 -3.29 3.11 10.76
CA SER A 22 -1.85 3.30 11.00
C SER A 22 -0.96 2.22 10.36
N LYS A 23 -1.53 1.03 10.10
CA LYS A 23 -0.82 -0.13 9.55
C LYS A 23 -1.27 -0.52 8.14
N THR A 24 -2.35 0.02 7.60
CA THR A 24 -2.97 -0.49 6.37
C THR A 24 -3.26 0.66 5.45
N SER A 25 -2.74 0.56 4.23
CA SER A 25 -2.95 1.54 3.16
C SER A 25 -3.42 0.83 1.91
N LEU A 26 -4.24 1.51 1.11
CA LEU A 26 -4.70 1.05 -0.19
C LEU A 26 -4.04 1.90 -1.29
N TYR A 27 -3.56 1.25 -2.35
CA TYR A 27 -2.97 1.92 -3.50
C TYR A 27 -3.37 1.19 -4.78
N ARG A 28 -4.08 1.87 -5.70
CA ARG A 28 -4.59 1.29 -6.96
C ARG A 28 -5.31 -0.07 -6.81
N GLY A 29 -6.06 -0.27 -5.73
CA GLY A 29 -6.75 -1.55 -5.45
C GLY A 29 -5.89 -2.62 -4.79
N PHE A 30 -4.62 -2.34 -4.50
CA PHE A 30 -3.76 -3.18 -3.68
C PHE A 30 -3.79 -2.72 -2.23
N THR A 31 -3.67 -3.68 -1.33
CA THR A 31 -3.55 -3.49 0.12
C THR A 31 -2.10 -3.62 0.54
N ILE A 32 -1.57 -2.53 1.10
CA ILE A 32 -0.23 -2.42 1.67
C ILE A 32 -0.35 -2.49 3.21
N LEU A 33 0.12 -3.59 3.78
CA LEU A 33 0.09 -3.85 5.21
C LEU A 33 1.48 -3.65 5.85
N LYS A 34 1.60 -2.67 6.71
CA LYS A 34 2.76 -2.38 7.56
C LYS A 34 2.85 -3.43 8.68
N LEU A 35 3.83 -4.32 8.56
CA LEU A 35 4.07 -5.37 9.54
C LEU A 35 4.73 -4.80 10.81
N PRO A 36 4.41 -5.35 12.00
CA PRO A 36 5.10 -4.99 13.23
C PRO A 36 6.59 -5.34 13.13
N ARG A 37 7.45 -4.46 13.65
CA ARG A 37 8.89 -4.71 13.75
C ARG A 37 9.10 -5.76 14.83
N LYS A 38 9.49 -6.98 14.43
CA LYS A 38 9.80 -8.09 15.34
C LYS A 38 11.18 -8.63 14.97
N LYS A 39 12.04 -8.84 15.98
CA LYS A 39 13.33 -9.51 15.78
C LYS A 39 13.09 -10.87 15.11
N PRO A 40 13.92 -11.28 14.12
CA PRO A 40 15.26 -10.76 13.78
C PRO A 40 15.25 -9.57 12.79
N TYR A 41 14.10 -9.16 12.26
CA TYR A 41 14.02 -8.12 11.23
C TYR A 41 13.86 -6.74 11.89
N ASN A 42 14.97 -5.99 11.99
CA ASN A 42 14.95 -4.63 12.53
C ASN A 42 14.34 -3.58 11.57
N ARG A 43 14.05 -3.97 10.33
CA ARG A 43 13.52 -3.07 9.30
C ARG A 43 12.01 -3.10 9.26
N GLN A 44 11.42 -1.94 8.96
CA GLN A 44 10.00 -1.86 8.63
C GLN A 44 9.72 -2.70 7.38
N ARG A 45 8.64 -3.47 7.39
CA ARG A 45 8.19 -4.26 6.24
C ARG A 45 6.75 -3.89 5.87
N TYR A 46 6.48 -3.92 4.59
CA TYR A 46 5.20 -3.64 3.96
C TYR A 46 4.83 -4.82 3.07
N GLN A 47 3.73 -5.49 3.39
CA GLN A 47 3.21 -6.61 2.63
C GLN A 47 2.20 -6.11 1.60
N ILE A 48 2.36 -6.55 0.35
CA ILE A 48 1.46 -6.20 -0.75
C ILE A 48 0.54 -7.37 -1.02
N THR A 49 -0.76 -7.12 -0.93
CA THR A 49 -1.81 -8.11 -1.19
C THR A 49 -2.92 -7.50 -2.03
N ARG A 50 -3.60 -8.30 -2.85
CA ARG A 50 -4.82 -7.88 -3.56
C ARG A 50 -5.71 -9.09 -3.72
N GLU A 51 -6.99 -8.95 -3.36
CA GLU A 51 -8.01 -10.00 -3.52
C GLU A 51 -7.51 -11.39 -3.04
N CYS A 52 -6.95 -11.42 -1.83
CA CYS A 52 -6.35 -12.61 -1.19
C CYS A 52 -5.06 -13.15 -1.82
N ASN A 53 -4.57 -12.57 -2.92
CA ASN A 53 -3.29 -12.91 -3.52
C ASN A 53 -2.16 -12.09 -2.89
N TYR A 54 -1.05 -12.76 -2.59
CA TYR A 54 0.17 -12.14 -2.08
C TYR A 54 1.14 -11.83 -3.21
N PHE A 55 1.58 -10.57 -3.30
CA PHE A 55 2.45 -10.08 -4.38
C PHE A 55 3.89 -9.83 -3.92
N GLY A 56 4.13 -9.70 -2.60
CA GLY A 56 5.47 -9.50 -2.10
C GLY A 56 5.56 -8.75 -0.77
N LEU A 57 6.81 -8.55 -0.35
CA LEU A 57 7.20 -7.79 0.83
C LEU A 57 8.25 -6.76 0.41
N ASP A 58 8.00 -5.50 0.75
CA ASP A 58 8.90 -4.39 0.52
C ASP A 58 9.33 -3.76 1.85
N PHE A 59 10.54 -3.19 1.86
CA PHE A 59 11.09 -2.53 3.06
C PHE A 59 10.71 -1.05 3.18
N ALA A 60 10.20 -0.47 2.09
CA ALA A 60 9.76 0.91 2.02
C ALA A 60 8.40 1.00 1.33
N LEU A 61 7.56 1.92 1.80
CA LEU A 61 6.24 2.18 1.22
C LEU A 61 6.36 2.66 -0.24
N ALA A 62 7.38 3.45 -0.55
CA ALA A 62 7.63 3.92 -1.92
C ALA A 62 7.98 2.78 -2.88
N GLU A 63 8.79 1.80 -2.43
CA GLU A 63 9.09 0.61 -3.25
C GLU A 63 7.84 -0.24 -3.45
N ALA A 64 7.01 -0.39 -2.42
CA ALA A 64 5.72 -1.07 -2.55
C ALA A 64 4.81 -0.41 -3.60
N CYS A 65 4.72 0.93 -3.59
CA CYS A 65 3.98 1.67 -4.61
C CYS A 65 4.57 1.46 -6.01
N LYS A 66 5.90 1.52 -6.17
CA LYS A 66 6.57 1.24 -7.47
C LYS A 66 6.29 -0.18 -7.96
N THR A 67 6.33 -1.17 -7.08
CA THR A 67 5.97 -2.56 -7.42
C THR A 67 4.55 -2.63 -7.93
N ILE A 68 3.61 -1.96 -7.26
CA ILE A 68 2.20 -1.87 -7.70
C ILE A 68 2.08 -1.12 -9.03
N ASP A 69 2.79 -0.02 -9.23
CA ASP A 69 2.78 0.72 -10.50
C ASP A 69 3.28 -0.16 -11.66
N LYS A 70 4.34 -0.96 -11.43
CA LYS A 70 4.82 -1.97 -12.38
C LYS A 70 3.76 -3.05 -12.65
N LEU A 71 3.12 -3.57 -11.61
CA LEU A 71 2.05 -4.58 -11.73
C LEU A 71 0.82 -4.04 -12.47
N CYS A 72 0.50 -2.76 -12.30
CA CYS A 72 -0.57 -2.08 -13.02
C CYS A 72 -0.18 -1.67 -14.45
N GLY A 73 1.06 -1.90 -14.90
CA GLY A 73 1.52 -1.51 -16.23
C GLY A 73 1.61 0.01 -16.42
N VAL A 74 1.76 0.78 -15.34
CA VAL A 74 1.95 2.22 -15.39
C VAL A 74 3.36 2.46 -15.90
N LYS A 75 3.50 2.66 -17.21
CA LYS A 75 4.73 3.16 -17.81
C LYS A 75 4.86 4.63 -17.38
N ASN A 76 5.86 4.90 -16.52
CA ASN A 76 6.37 6.25 -16.36
C ASN A 76 7.21 6.52 -17.61
N ASP A 77 6.57 6.98 -18.68
CA ASP A 77 7.23 7.64 -19.82
C ASP A 77 7.56 9.10 -19.43
#